data_AF-A0A423UC20-F1
#
_entry.id   AF-A0A423UC20-F1
#
_cell.length_a   1.000
_cell.length_b   1.000
_cell.length_c   1.000
_cell.angle_alpha   90.00
_cell.angle_beta   90.00
_cell.angle_gamma   90.00
#
_symmetry.space_group_name_H-M   'P 1'
#
loop_
_entity.id
_entity.type
_entity.pdbx_description
1 polymer ?
#
loop_
_entity_poly.entity_id
_entity_poly.type
_entity_poly.pdbx_seq_one_letter_code
_entity_poly.pdbx_strand_id
1 'polypeptide(L)'
;MKNSADVNGASVTDADVWFSHLRPCRLDDRDAILEATLDIEMSLTGRAGMFQLNVFFAEASKELRNAVKLFESGMFDAAFYSVRSAVELARVVAYFSGDDDPASSELYETWKKGGKFPFDGKIRKNLSEDCAPFQAVKDALPEFFDERNNALHRANKYIHRQGFHTFYSLIQRPETRYAGYLPAMRDEFHAFIMGAVTEIILLRLSVDPFPILLRDPDVMYRIQYISLTKPLSDAVVDLFLTPLDCNNKVTT
;
A
#
# COMPACT_ATOMS: atom_id res chain seq x y z
N MET A 1 25.52 53.89 30.11
CA MET A 1 26.54 53.31 29.20
C MET A 1 25.84 52.19 28.43
N LYS A 2 25.51 52.35 27.14
CA LYS A 2 26.28 51.81 25.97
C LYS A 2 26.75 50.36 26.22
N ASN A 3 26.55 49.35 25.39
CA ASN A 3 26.09 49.22 23.99
C ASN A 3 25.91 47.68 23.74
N SER A 4 24.84 47.25 23.07
CA SER A 4 24.82 46.73 21.68
C SER A 4 25.38 45.33 21.40
N ALA A 5 24.58 44.59 20.63
CA ALA A 5 24.89 43.60 19.60
C ALA A 5 24.49 42.15 19.95
N ASP A 6 23.33 41.70 19.50
CA ASP A 6 23.06 41.09 18.17
C ASP A 6 23.47 39.61 18.15
N VAL A 7 22.48 38.74 18.30
CA VAL A 7 22.51 37.40 17.70
C VAL A 7 21.19 37.20 16.97
N ASN A 8 21.15 37.75 15.75
CA ASN A 8 20.52 37.19 14.56
C ASN A 8 19.07 36.73 14.69
N GLY A 9 18.14 37.64 14.44
CA GLY A 9 17.55 37.75 13.10
C GLY A 9 16.96 36.51 12.42
N ALA A 10 16.48 35.51 13.15
CA ALA A 10 15.63 34.46 12.60
C ALA A 10 14.19 34.69 13.05
N SER A 11 13.36 35.28 12.18
CA SER A 11 11.93 34.98 12.24
C SER A 11 11.78 33.53 11.79
N VAL A 12 12.04 32.60 12.69
CA VAL A 12 11.61 31.22 12.53
C VAL A 12 10.10 31.31 12.43
N THR A 13 9.55 31.10 11.24
CA THR A 13 8.12 30.83 11.13
C THR A 13 7.87 29.67 12.07
N ASP A 14 7.11 29.91 13.15
CA ASP A 14 6.96 29.06 14.35
C ASP A 14 6.67 27.58 14.09
N ALA A 15 6.38 27.17 12.85
CA ALA A 15 6.13 25.79 12.46
C ALA A 15 7.34 24.84 12.66
N ASP A 16 8.58 25.29 12.46
CA ASP A 16 9.73 24.36 12.37
C ASP A 16 10.22 23.80 13.71
N VAL A 17 9.99 24.50 14.83
CA VAL A 17 10.43 24.02 16.16
C VAL A 17 9.62 22.81 16.60
N TRP A 18 8.30 22.82 16.37
CA TRP A 18 7.38 21.77 16.80
C TRP A 18 7.61 20.44 16.05
N PHE A 19 8.07 20.51 14.79
CA PHE A 19 8.34 19.35 13.94
C PHE A 19 9.82 19.03 13.77
N SER A 20 10.70 19.61 14.60
CA SER A 20 12.15 19.38 14.58
C SER A 20 12.58 17.91 14.78
N HIS A 21 11.66 17.08 15.30
CA HIS A 21 11.79 15.63 15.48
C HIS A 21 11.37 14.82 14.23
N LEU A 22 11.13 15.46 13.09
CA LEU A 22 10.91 14.79 11.81
C LEU A 22 12.17 14.95 10.96
N ARG A 23 12.67 13.82 10.43
CA ARG A 23 13.79 13.79 9.50
C ARG A 23 13.32 13.19 8.18
N PRO A 24 13.36 13.97 7.09
CA PRO A 24 13.02 13.44 5.78
C PRO A 24 13.88 12.25 5.39
N CYS A 25 13.26 11.27 4.72
CA CYS A 25 13.92 10.05 4.32
C CYS A 25 13.42 9.59 2.95
N ARG A 26 14.26 9.65 1.93
CA ARG A 26 13.87 9.19 0.59
C ARG A 26 13.62 7.68 0.60
N LEU A 27 12.56 7.28 -0.10
CA LEU A 27 12.22 5.88 -0.33
C LEU A 27 12.82 5.42 -1.66
N ASP A 28 13.35 4.20 -1.67
CA ASP A 28 13.79 3.53 -2.90
C ASP A 28 12.58 3.09 -3.73
N ASP A 29 12.73 2.99 -5.06
CA ASP A 29 11.65 2.64 -6.00
C ASP A 29 10.37 3.49 -5.91
N ARG A 30 10.47 4.68 -5.29
CA ARG A 30 9.37 5.63 -5.11
C ARG A 30 8.52 5.80 -6.36
N ASP A 31 9.16 6.08 -7.50
CA ASP A 31 8.45 6.41 -8.72
C ASP A 31 7.70 5.19 -9.27
N ALA A 32 8.28 3.98 -9.14
CA ALA A 32 7.61 2.73 -9.53
C ALA A 32 6.43 2.39 -8.61
N ILE A 33 6.54 2.63 -7.31
CA ILE A 33 5.42 2.51 -6.37
C ILE A 33 4.29 3.46 -6.77
N LEU A 34 4.62 4.73 -7.07
CA LEU A 34 3.63 5.73 -7.46
C LEU A 34 2.98 5.40 -8.81
N GLU A 35 3.74 4.89 -9.77
CA GLU A 35 3.22 4.38 -11.05
C GLU A 35 2.24 3.22 -10.84
N ALA A 36 2.59 2.25 -9.96
CA ALA A 36 1.68 1.17 -9.60
C ALA A 36 0.36 1.66 -9.00
N THR A 37 0.37 2.75 -8.21
CA THR A 37 -0.88 3.34 -7.69
C THR A 37 -1.77 3.89 -8.80
N LEU A 38 -1.19 4.41 -9.90
CA LEU A 38 -1.96 4.88 -11.04
C LEU A 38 -2.60 3.70 -11.77
N ASP A 39 -1.87 2.61 -11.96
CA ASP A 39 -2.39 1.40 -12.58
C ASP A 39 -3.52 0.77 -11.75
N ILE A 40 -3.36 0.67 -10.42
CA ILE A 40 -4.41 0.18 -9.52
C ILE A 40 -5.67 1.06 -9.62
N GLU A 41 -5.51 2.39 -9.68
CA GLU A 41 -6.62 3.33 -9.81
C GLU A 41 -7.33 3.23 -11.19
N MET A 42 -6.58 3.00 -12.27
CA MET A 42 -7.08 2.94 -13.65
C MET A 42 -7.56 1.55 -14.10
N SER A 43 -7.31 0.52 -13.31
CA SER A 43 -7.62 -0.89 -13.61
C SER A 43 -9.09 -1.28 -13.35
N LEU A 44 -10.05 -0.36 -13.57
CA LEU A 44 -11.48 -0.46 -13.22
C LEU A 44 -12.15 -1.81 -13.54
N THR A 45 -13.11 -2.24 -12.70
CA THR A 45 -13.86 -3.47 -12.96
C THR A 45 -15.06 -3.10 -13.80
N GLY A 46 -15.26 -3.85 -14.88
CA GLY A 46 -16.40 -3.68 -15.78
C GLY A 46 -17.70 -4.26 -15.21
N ARG A 47 -17.65 -4.95 -14.08
CA ARG A 47 -18.81 -5.62 -13.49
C ARG A 47 -19.81 -4.61 -12.92
N ALA A 48 -20.99 -4.52 -13.54
CA ALA A 48 -21.99 -3.49 -13.23
C ALA A 48 -22.37 -3.39 -11.74
N GLY A 49 -22.62 -4.52 -11.07
CA GLY A 49 -22.94 -4.57 -9.63
C GLY A 49 -21.78 -4.19 -8.69
N MET A 50 -20.54 -4.19 -9.20
CA MET A 50 -19.33 -3.85 -8.46
C MET A 50 -18.81 -2.45 -8.79
N PHE A 51 -19.40 -1.75 -9.77
CA PHE A 51 -18.79 -0.56 -10.34
C PHE A 51 -18.53 0.55 -9.30
N GLN A 52 -19.45 0.70 -8.34
CA GLN A 52 -19.30 1.65 -7.23
C GLN A 52 -18.13 1.31 -6.30
N LEU A 53 -17.76 0.03 -6.20
CA LEU A 53 -16.68 -0.44 -5.33
C LEU A 53 -15.28 -0.16 -5.90
N ASN A 54 -15.17 0.29 -7.16
CA ASN A 54 -13.91 0.82 -7.71
C ASN A 54 -13.34 1.95 -6.84
N VAL A 55 -14.19 2.70 -6.13
CA VAL A 55 -13.75 3.79 -5.23
C VAL A 55 -12.77 3.31 -4.17
N PHE A 56 -12.89 2.09 -3.68
CA PHE A 56 -12.00 1.56 -2.64
C PHE A 56 -10.59 1.28 -3.17
N PHE A 57 -10.45 0.79 -4.41
CA PHE A 57 -9.12 0.65 -5.03
C PHE A 57 -8.50 2.03 -5.31
N ALA A 58 -9.33 3.02 -5.68
CA ALA A 58 -8.86 4.40 -5.82
C ALA A 58 -8.42 4.99 -4.46
N GLU A 59 -9.17 4.75 -3.38
CA GLU A 59 -8.79 5.16 -2.03
C GLU A 59 -7.53 4.41 -1.54
N ALA A 60 -7.42 3.11 -1.78
CA ALA A 60 -6.21 2.35 -1.48
C ALA A 60 -4.98 2.92 -2.22
N SER A 61 -5.15 3.34 -3.47
CA SER A 61 -4.10 4.00 -4.26
C SER A 61 -3.70 5.35 -3.65
N LYS A 62 -4.66 6.14 -3.17
CA LYS A 62 -4.38 7.40 -2.45
C LYS A 62 -3.68 7.15 -1.11
N GLU A 63 -4.09 6.14 -0.36
CA GLU A 63 -3.42 5.72 0.88
C GLU A 63 -1.97 5.31 0.61
N LEU A 64 -1.68 4.52 -0.44
CA LEU A 64 -0.29 4.21 -0.80
C LEU A 64 0.54 5.46 -1.15
N ARG A 65 -0.03 6.42 -1.90
CA ARG A 65 0.62 7.71 -2.20
C ARG A 65 0.85 8.53 -0.92
N ASN A 66 -0.12 8.54 -0.01
CA ASN A 66 -0.01 9.18 1.30
C ASN A 66 1.10 8.52 2.13
N ALA A 67 1.17 7.20 2.14
CA ALA A 67 2.20 6.45 2.86
C ALA A 67 3.60 6.83 2.38
N VAL A 68 3.84 6.89 1.06
CA VAL A 68 5.10 7.38 0.49
C VAL A 68 5.40 8.79 0.99
N LYS A 69 4.44 9.71 0.87
CA LYS A 69 4.63 11.10 1.29
C LYS A 69 4.92 11.24 2.78
N LEU A 70 4.17 10.54 3.62
CA LEU A 70 4.32 10.52 5.07
C LEU A 70 5.70 9.98 5.46
N PHE A 71 6.13 8.87 4.83
CA PHE A 71 7.43 8.29 5.08
C PHE A 71 8.55 9.27 4.70
N GLU A 72 8.47 9.88 3.52
CA GLU A 72 9.44 10.86 3.05
C GLU A 72 9.48 12.14 3.90
N SER A 73 8.37 12.49 4.55
CA SER A 73 8.29 13.58 5.53
C SER A 73 8.76 13.19 6.94
N GLY A 74 9.14 11.92 7.16
CA GLY A 74 9.59 11.42 8.44
C GLY A 74 8.48 11.05 9.41
N MET A 75 7.22 10.94 8.96
CA MET A 75 6.06 10.49 9.74
C MET A 75 5.86 8.98 9.59
N PHE A 76 6.84 8.21 10.07
CA PHE A 76 6.98 6.77 9.82
C PHE A 76 5.80 5.92 10.31
N ASP A 77 5.31 6.11 11.53
CA ASP A 77 4.18 5.32 12.06
C ASP A 77 2.89 5.52 11.27
N ALA A 78 2.60 6.78 10.89
CA ALA A 78 1.48 7.11 10.03
C ALA A 78 1.64 6.49 8.63
N ALA A 79 2.86 6.47 8.09
CA ALA A 79 3.15 5.83 6.80
C ALA A 79 2.86 4.32 6.82
N PHE A 80 3.38 3.58 7.82
CA PHE A 80 3.09 2.15 7.97
C PHE A 80 1.58 1.88 8.13
N TYR A 81 0.89 2.73 8.89
CA TYR A 81 -0.56 2.61 9.07
C TYR A 81 -1.30 2.82 7.75
N SER A 82 -0.91 3.82 6.96
CA SER A 82 -1.53 4.12 5.66
C SER A 82 -1.36 2.98 4.66
N VAL A 83 -0.18 2.33 4.60
CA VAL A 83 0.02 1.09 3.80
C VAL A 83 -0.91 -0.02 4.27
N ARG A 84 -1.01 -0.25 5.58
CA ARG A 84 -1.91 -1.27 6.14
C ARG A 84 -3.36 -0.98 5.75
N SER A 85 -3.80 0.26 5.91
CA SER A 85 -5.17 0.67 5.61
C SER A 85 -5.51 0.52 4.13
N ALA A 86 -4.55 0.77 3.22
CA ALA A 86 -4.73 0.56 1.80
C ALA A 86 -5.07 -0.91 1.46
N VAL A 87 -4.34 -1.85 2.06
CA VAL A 87 -4.59 -3.29 1.86
C VAL A 87 -5.94 -3.71 2.44
N GLU A 88 -6.28 -3.22 3.63
CA GLU A 88 -7.58 -3.50 4.26
C GLU A 88 -8.74 -3.03 3.36
N LEU A 89 -8.65 -1.84 2.75
CA LEU A 89 -9.63 -1.33 1.79
C LEU A 89 -9.76 -2.22 0.54
N ALA A 90 -8.63 -2.65 -0.04
CA ALA A 90 -8.65 -3.53 -1.21
C ALA A 90 -9.30 -4.90 -0.91
N ARG A 91 -9.04 -5.46 0.28
CA ARG A 91 -9.66 -6.70 0.74
C ARG A 91 -11.18 -6.57 0.90
N VAL A 92 -11.69 -5.41 1.30
CA VAL A 92 -13.15 -5.17 1.34
C VAL A 92 -13.80 -5.36 -0.04
N VAL A 93 -13.17 -4.87 -1.11
CA VAL A 93 -13.71 -5.04 -2.47
C VAL A 93 -13.68 -6.50 -2.89
N ALA A 94 -12.55 -7.17 -2.66
CA ALA A 94 -12.43 -8.59 -2.95
C ALA A 94 -13.47 -9.42 -2.18
N TYR A 95 -13.78 -9.04 -0.94
CA TYR A 95 -14.81 -9.70 -0.15
C TYR A 95 -16.19 -9.56 -0.80
N PHE A 96 -16.57 -8.36 -1.24
CA PHE A 96 -17.82 -8.14 -1.95
C PHE A 96 -17.88 -8.80 -3.33
N SER A 97 -16.75 -9.14 -3.94
CA SER A 97 -16.73 -9.75 -5.28
C SER A 97 -17.37 -11.14 -5.34
N GLY A 98 -17.53 -11.81 -4.19
CA GLY A 98 -18.27 -13.07 -4.09
C GLY A 98 -19.80 -12.91 -4.21
N ASP A 99 -20.33 -11.70 -3.97
CA ASP A 99 -21.77 -11.43 -4.06
C ASP A 99 -22.16 -10.98 -5.46
N ASP A 100 -23.33 -11.40 -5.97
CA ASP A 100 -23.82 -11.02 -7.31
C ASP A 100 -24.12 -9.51 -7.43
N ASP A 101 -24.70 -8.93 -6.38
CA ASP A 101 -25.06 -7.51 -6.27
C ASP A 101 -24.74 -6.95 -4.86
N PRO A 102 -23.46 -6.70 -4.55
CA PRO A 102 -23.07 -6.27 -3.22
C PRO A 102 -23.61 -4.88 -2.86
N ALA A 103 -23.93 -4.05 -3.86
CA ALA A 103 -24.51 -2.73 -3.67
C ALA A 103 -25.92 -2.78 -3.06
N SER A 104 -26.65 -3.89 -3.17
CA SER A 104 -27.94 -4.10 -2.52
C SER A 104 -27.86 -4.89 -1.20
N SER A 105 -26.66 -5.32 -0.79
CA SER A 105 -26.50 -6.07 0.47
C SER A 105 -26.78 -5.18 1.69
N GLU A 106 -27.46 -5.75 2.70
CA GLU A 106 -27.73 -5.06 3.97
C GLU A 106 -26.44 -4.60 4.66
N LEU A 107 -25.37 -5.40 4.52
CA LEU A 107 -24.05 -5.07 5.05
C LEU A 107 -23.48 -3.81 4.41
N TYR A 108 -23.49 -3.72 3.08
CA TYR A 108 -22.99 -2.55 2.35
C TYR A 108 -23.79 -1.29 2.70
N GLU A 109 -25.13 -1.37 2.71
CA GLU A 109 -25.99 -0.23 3.03
C GLU A 109 -25.87 0.21 4.49
N THR A 110 -25.68 -0.73 5.42
CA THR A 110 -25.42 -0.41 6.84
C THR A 110 -24.08 0.30 6.99
N TRP A 111 -23.04 -0.22 6.34
CA TRP A 111 -21.69 0.34 6.41
C TRP A 111 -21.61 1.74 5.79
N LYS A 112 -22.22 1.93 4.61
CA LYS A 112 -22.33 3.23 3.93
C LYS A 112 -22.98 4.31 4.80
N LYS A 113 -23.83 3.94 5.76
CA LYS A 113 -24.47 4.84 6.74
C LYS A 113 -23.65 5.01 8.03
N GLY A 114 -22.41 4.53 8.07
CA GLY A 114 -21.53 4.59 9.24
C GLY A 114 -21.80 3.48 10.28
N GLY A 115 -22.53 2.43 9.89
CA GLY A 115 -22.78 1.27 10.73
C GLY A 115 -21.56 0.35 10.87
N LYS A 116 -21.73 -0.73 11.64
CA LYS A 116 -20.65 -1.69 11.88
C LYS A 116 -20.24 -2.41 10.59
N PHE A 117 -18.93 -2.54 10.40
CA PHE A 117 -18.34 -3.39 9.36
C PHE A 117 -17.43 -4.44 10.01
N PRO A 118 -17.29 -5.64 9.43
CA PRO A 118 -16.33 -6.63 9.89
C PRO A 118 -14.91 -6.06 9.96
N PHE A 119 -14.19 -6.37 11.04
CA PHE A 119 -12.76 -6.08 11.13
C PHE A 119 -11.98 -6.91 10.11
N ASP A 120 -10.80 -6.42 9.70
CA ASP A 120 -9.94 -7.08 8.69
C ASP A 120 -9.71 -8.57 8.97
N GLY A 121 -9.50 -8.97 10.23
CA GLY A 121 -9.31 -10.39 10.57
C GLY A 121 -10.49 -11.28 10.15
N LYS A 122 -11.73 -10.78 10.22
CA LYS A 122 -12.91 -11.50 9.73
C LYS A 122 -12.99 -11.45 8.20
N ILE A 123 -12.65 -10.33 7.58
CA ILE A 123 -12.59 -10.19 6.11
C ILE A 123 -11.58 -11.17 5.51
N ARG A 124 -10.36 -11.27 6.05
CA ARG A 124 -9.34 -12.22 5.56
C ARG A 124 -9.77 -13.68 5.65
N LYS A 125 -10.47 -14.02 6.74
CA LYS A 125 -11.02 -15.36 6.93
C LYS A 125 -12.04 -15.67 5.83
N ASN A 126 -13.05 -14.81 5.69
CA ASN A 126 -14.10 -14.98 4.68
C ASN A 126 -13.54 -14.97 3.25
N LEU A 127 -12.56 -14.11 2.94
CA LEU A 127 -11.88 -14.13 1.64
C LEU A 127 -11.25 -15.48 1.31
N SER A 128 -10.64 -16.13 2.30
CA SER A 128 -10.00 -17.44 2.10
C SER A 128 -11.03 -18.59 2.04
N GLU A 129 -12.20 -18.43 2.66
CA GLU A 129 -13.22 -19.49 2.73
C GLU A 129 -14.24 -19.39 1.58
N ASP A 130 -14.57 -18.17 1.15
CA ASP A 130 -15.75 -17.90 0.32
C ASP A 130 -15.40 -17.34 -1.08
N CYS A 131 -14.20 -16.81 -1.31
CA CYS A 131 -13.80 -16.21 -2.59
C CYS A 131 -12.91 -17.16 -3.41
N ALA A 132 -13.53 -17.96 -4.28
CA ALA A 132 -12.80 -18.96 -5.09
C ALA A 132 -11.65 -18.38 -5.95
N PRO A 133 -11.80 -17.22 -6.64
CA PRO A 133 -10.69 -16.63 -7.39
C PRO A 133 -9.50 -16.24 -6.50
N PHE A 134 -9.77 -15.60 -5.35
CA PHE A 134 -8.71 -15.23 -4.41
C PHE A 134 -8.03 -16.45 -3.80
N GLN A 135 -8.80 -17.49 -3.46
CA GLN A 135 -8.27 -18.73 -2.92
C GLN A 135 -7.32 -19.41 -3.92
N ALA A 136 -7.66 -19.42 -5.22
CA ALA A 136 -6.75 -19.93 -6.25
C ALA A 136 -5.44 -19.15 -6.33
N VAL A 137 -5.48 -17.81 -6.22
CA VAL A 137 -4.28 -16.96 -6.19
C VAL A 137 -3.44 -17.23 -4.93
N LYS A 138 -4.09 -17.39 -3.78
CA LYS A 138 -3.43 -17.68 -2.51
C LYS A 138 -2.75 -19.04 -2.51
N ASP A 139 -3.41 -20.07 -3.06
CA ASP A 139 -2.86 -21.41 -3.19
C ASP A 139 -1.71 -21.50 -4.20
N ALA A 140 -1.71 -20.63 -5.21
CA ALA A 140 -0.61 -20.52 -6.17
C ALA A 140 0.63 -19.80 -5.59
N LEU A 141 0.44 -18.93 -4.58
CA LEU A 141 1.49 -18.08 -4.01
C LEU A 141 1.56 -18.14 -2.47
N PRO A 142 1.62 -19.34 -1.86
CA PRO A 142 1.51 -19.48 -0.40
C PRO A 142 2.64 -18.76 0.35
N GLU A 143 3.88 -18.88 -0.15
CA GLU A 143 5.06 -18.24 0.46
C GLU A 143 4.94 -16.71 0.49
N PHE A 144 4.36 -16.11 -0.56
CA PHE A 144 4.11 -14.68 -0.60
C PHE A 144 3.13 -14.26 0.50
N PHE A 145 1.99 -14.95 0.63
CA PHE A 145 0.97 -14.60 1.63
C PHE A 145 1.44 -14.88 3.07
N ASP A 146 2.27 -15.89 3.28
CA ASP A 146 2.92 -16.13 4.58
C ASP A 146 3.87 -14.99 4.94
N GLU A 147 4.71 -14.54 3.99
CA GLU A 147 5.58 -13.40 4.23
C GLU A 147 4.80 -12.09 4.39
N ARG A 148 3.67 -11.91 3.69
CA ARG A 148 2.77 -10.75 3.92
C ARG A 148 2.25 -10.71 5.36
N ASN A 149 1.88 -11.84 5.93
CA ASN A 149 1.45 -11.92 7.33
C ASN A 149 2.60 -11.59 8.29
N ASN A 150 3.80 -12.11 8.04
CA ASN A 150 4.99 -11.79 8.82
C ASN A 150 5.35 -10.30 8.75
N ALA A 151 5.34 -9.72 7.55
CA ALA A 151 5.60 -8.30 7.31
C ALA A 151 4.58 -7.41 8.02
N LEU A 152 3.29 -7.78 8.04
CA LEU A 152 2.26 -7.07 8.83
C LEU A 152 2.57 -7.12 10.33
N HIS A 153 3.03 -8.27 10.86
CA HIS A 153 3.44 -8.37 12.26
C HIS A 153 4.64 -7.48 12.59
N ARG A 154 5.62 -7.36 11.67
CA ARG A 154 6.76 -6.44 11.82
C ARG A 154 6.31 -4.98 11.72
N ALA A 155 5.48 -4.63 10.74
CA ALA A 155 4.89 -3.31 10.56
C ALA A 155 4.10 -2.83 11.80
N ASN A 156 3.33 -3.72 12.44
CA ASN A 156 2.58 -3.40 13.66
C ASN A 156 3.49 -2.93 14.81
N LYS A 157 4.78 -3.32 14.84
CA LYS A 157 5.74 -2.79 15.81
C LYS A 157 5.99 -1.30 15.60
N TYR A 158 6.06 -0.84 14.35
CA TYR A 158 6.24 0.58 14.04
C TYR A 158 4.94 1.37 14.24
N ILE A 159 3.80 0.82 13.80
CA ILE A 159 2.47 1.46 13.96
C ILE A 159 2.15 1.67 15.44
N HIS A 160 2.34 0.64 16.28
CA HIS A 160 2.01 0.69 17.71
C HIS A 160 3.21 1.07 18.58
N ARG A 161 4.34 1.41 17.96
CA ARG A 161 5.61 1.77 18.61
C ARG A 161 6.06 0.75 19.66
N GLN A 162 5.96 -0.54 19.32
CA GLN A 162 6.38 -1.65 20.16
C GLN A 162 7.88 -1.91 19.96
N GLY A 163 8.68 -1.27 20.82
CA GLY A 163 10.13 -1.46 20.87
C GLY A 163 10.88 -0.13 20.89
N PHE A 164 12.01 -0.10 21.59
CA PHE A 164 12.77 1.14 21.76
C PHE A 164 13.26 1.72 20.42
N HIS A 165 13.62 0.86 19.47
CA HIS A 165 14.10 1.27 18.15
C HIS A 165 13.04 1.94 17.26
N THR A 166 11.76 1.96 17.65
CA THR A 166 10.68 2.55 16.86
C THR A 166 10.33 3.98 17.29
N PHE A 167 11.01 4.55 18.29
CA PHE A 167 10.68 5.89 18.81
C PHE A 167 11.38 6.99 18.00
N TYR A 168 10.63 8.05 17.67
CA TYR A 168 11.16 9.24 16.99
C TYR A 168 12.39 9.83 17.68
N SER A 169 12.39 9.84 19.00
CA SER A 169 13.50 10.34 19.83
C SER A 169 14.81 9.56 19.67
N LEU A 170 14.80 8.42 18.96
CA LEU A 170 15.93 7.50 18.82
C LEU A 170 16.29 7.21 17.37
N ILE A 171 15.30 7.00 16.50
CA ILE A 171 15.52 6.70 15.06
C ILE A 171 16.34 7.78 14.37
N GLN A 172 16.20 9.02 14.83
CA GLN A 172 16.78 10.20 14.20
C GLN A 172 18.03 10.72 14.93
N ARG A 173 18.53 9.96 15.91
CA ARG A 173 19.70 10.32 16.70
C ARG A 173 20.99 10.07 15.92
N PRO A 174 21.91 11.05 15.88
CA PRO A 174 23.19 10.90 15.17
C PRO A 174 24.18 9.98 15.89
N GLU A 175 23.96 9.62 17.15
CA GLU A 175 24.86 8.77 17.92
C GLU A 175 25.02 7.38 17.25
N THR A 176 26.26 6.92 17.11
CA THR A 176 26.62 5.67 16.41
C THR A 176 25.82 4.45 16.88
N ARG A 177 25.45 4.39 18.16
CA ARG A 177 24.65 3.29 18.74
C ARG A 177 23.22 3.20 18.19
N TYR A 178 22.70 4.27 17.57
CA TYR A 178 21.35 4.33 16.98
C TYR A 178 21.37 4.47 15.46
N ALA A 179 22.54 4.63 14.84
CA ALA A 179 22.69 4.91 13.41
C ALA A 179 22.04 3.86 12.49
N GLY A 180 21.85 2.62 12.97
CA GLY A 180 21.20 1.56 12.21
C GLY A 180 19.66 1.56 12.22
N TYR A 181 19.01 2.35 13.08
CA TYR A 181 17.55 2.28 13.23
C TYR A 181 16.79 2.84 12.03
N LEU A 182 17.19 4.00 11.51
CA LEU A 182 16.53 4.61 10.36
C LEU A 182 16.73 3.78 9.07
N PRO A 183 17.95 3.31 8.73
CA PRO A 183 18.13 2.39 7.60
C PRO A 183 17.30 1.12 7.72
N ALA A 184 17.34 0.43 8.87
CA ALA A 184 16.55 -0.80 9.06
C ALA A 184 15.04 -0.56 8.95
N MET A 185 14.55 0.57 9.45
CA MET A 185 13.15 0.96 9.27
C MET A 185 12.80 1.25 7.82
N ARG A 186 13.70 1.92 7.07
CA ARG A 186 13.50 2.19 5.65
C ARG A 186 13.38 0.89 4.86
N ASP A 187 14.30 -0.04 5.08
CA ASP A 187 14.30 -1.34 4.40
C ASP A 187 13.01 -2.12 4.72
N GLU A 188 12.60 -2.10 6.00
CA GLU A 188 11.35 -2.73 6.41
C GLU A 188 10.11 -2.07 5.79
N PHE A 189 10.06 -0.73 5.76
CA PHE A 189 8.96 0.00 5.14
C PHE A 189 8.89 -0.25 3.64
N HIS A 190 10.03 -0.22 2.96
CA HIS A 190 10.15 -0.50 1.52
C HIS A 190 9.64 -1.92 1.20
N ALA A 191 10.13 -2.94 1.91
CA ALA A 191 9.62 -4.30 1.74
C ALA A 191 8.11 -4.40 2.04
N PHE A 192 7.63 -3.70 3.08
CA PHE A 192 6.22 -3.72 3.47
C PHE A 192 5.31 -3.09 2.42
N ILE A 193 5.67 -1.93 1.86
CA ILE A 193 4.88 -1.24 0.84
C ILE A 193 4.94 -1.97 -0.51
N MET A 194 6.10 -2.51 -0.89
CA MET A 194 6.24 -3.32 -2.11
C MET A 194 5.31 -4.54 -2.07
N GLY A 195 5.34 -5.30 -0.97
CA GLY A 195 4.44 -6.43 -0.78
C GLY A 195 2.96 -6.04 -0.72
N ALA A 196 2.64 -4.87 -0.15
CA ALA A 196 1.27 -4.36 -0.12
C ALA A 196 0.75 -3.99 -1.52
N VAL A 197 1.57 -3.36 -2.35
CA VAL A 197 1.23 -3.05 -3.75
C VAL A 197 0.96 -4.34 -4.52
N THR A 198 1.85 -5.33 -4.44
CA THR A 198 1.64 -6.64 -5.07
C THR A 198 0.34 -7.28 -4.59
N GLU A 199 0.07 -7.29 -3.28
CA GLU A 199 -1.15 -7.87 -2.72
C GLU A 199 -2.41 -7.17 -3.24
N ILE A 200 -2.41 -5.84 -3.35
CA ILE A 200 -3.54 -5.07 -3.89
C ILE A 200 -3.76 -5.39 -5.37
N ILE A 201 -2.70 -5.53 -6.17
CA ILE A 201 -2.80 -5.96 -7.57
C ILE A 201 -3.38 -7.37 -7.67
N LEU A 202 -2.93 -8.31 -6.83
CA LEU A 202 -3.47 -9.68 -6.80
C LEU A 202 -4.95 -9.72 -6.38
N LEU A 203 -5.34 -8.92 -5.38
CA LEU A 203 -6.74 -8.75 -4.99
C LEU A 203 -7.55 -8.16 -6.14
N ARG A 204 -6.99 -7.19 -6.87
CA ARG A 204 -7.63 -6.60 -8.05
C ARG A 204 -7.91 -7.63 -9.13
N LEU A 205 -6.91 -8.44 -9.47
CA LEU A 205 -7.03 -9.50 -10.47
C LEU A 205 -7.98 -10.62 -10.03
N SER A 206 -8.13 -10.84 -8.73
CA SER A 206 -9.12 -11.76 -8.18
C SER A 206 -10.56 -11.26 -8.36
N VAL A 207 -10.76 -9.94 -8.40
CA VAL A 207 -12.06 -9.31 -8.68
C VAL A 207 -12.35 -9.28 -10.18
N ASP A 208 -11.36 -8.87 -10.97
CA ASP A 208 -11.49 -8.72 -12.42
C ASP A 208 -10.11 -8.88 -13.08
N PRO A 209 -9.90 -9.93 -13.89
CA PRO A 209 -8.62 -10.17 -14.55
C PRO A 209 -8.40 -9.28 -15.80
N PHE A 210 -9.36 -8.45 -16.22
CA PHE A 210 -9.20 -7.61 -17.41
C PHE A 210 -7.89 -6.80 -17.46
N PRO A 211 -7.42 -6.16 -16.37
CA PRO A 211 -6.20 -5.35 -16.41
C PRO A 211 -4.96 -6.12 -16.89
N ILE A 212 -4.89 -7.44 -16.65
CA ILE A 212 -3.81 -8.27 -17.20
C ILE A 212 -4.15 -8.79 -18.61
N LEU A 213 -5.40 -9.16 -18.87
CA LEU A 213 -5.84 -9.66 -20.19
C LEU A 213 -5.71 -8.61 -21.29
N LEU A 214 -5.95 -7.33 -20.98
CA LEU A 214 -5.79 -6.21 -21.90
C LEU A 214 -4.33 -5.93 -22.28
N ARG A 215 -3.36 -6.64 -21.68
CA ARG A 215 -1.97 -6.59 -22.13
C ARG A 215 -1.72 -7.49 -23.34
N ASP A 216 -2.56 -8.50 -23.55
CA ASP A 216 -2.47 -9.37 -24.72
C ASP A 216 -3.03 -8.64 -25.95
N PRO A 217 -2.21 -8.36 -26.98
CA PRO A 217 -2.68 -7.70 -28.20
C PRO A 217 -3.82 -8.48 -28.87
N ASP A 218 -3.83 -9.81 -28.83
CA ASP A 218 -4.85 -10.64 -29.45
C ASP A 218 -6.21 -10.51 -28.75
N VAL A 219 -6.20 -10.22 -27.45
CA VAL A 219 -7.42 -9.87 -26.69
C VAL A 219 -7.82 -8.43 -27.01
N MET A 220 -6.88 -7.49 -26.96
CA MET A 220 -7.15 -6.07 -27.23
C MET A 220 -7.76 -5.82 -28.61
N TYR A 221 -7.23 -6.46 -29.66
CA TYR A 221 -7.74 -6.29 -31.03
C TYR A 221 -9.17 -6.84 -31.22
N ARG A 222 -9.64 -7.69 -30.31
CA ARG A 222 -11.01 -8.24 -30.35
C ARG A 222 -12.02 -7.36 -29.62
N ILE A 223 -11.57 -6.39 -28.81
CA ILE A 223 -12.43 -5.48 -28.07
C ILE A 223 -12.81 -4.30 -28.97
N GLN A 224 -14.09 -4.24 -29.37
CA GLN A 224 -14.60 -3.26 -30.32
C GLN A 224 -15.10 -1.95 -29.67
N TYR A 225 -14.77 -1.71 -28.40
CA TYR A 225 -15.15 -0.52 -27.65
C TYR A 225 -13.94 0.05 -26.90
N ILE A 226 -14.01 1.33 -26.53
CA ILE A 226 -12.99 1.95 -25.68
C ILE A 226 -13.20 1.42 -24.25
N SER A 227 -12.28 0.58 -23.80
CA SER A 227 -12.29 0.10 -22.41
C SER A 227 -12.05 1.25 -21.44
N LEU A 228 -12.91 1.35 -20.41
CA LEU A 228 -12.71 2.24 -19.27
C LEU A 228 -11.53 1.79 -18.41
N THR A 229 -11.29 0.48 -18.34
CA THR A 229 -10.15 -0.09 -17.63
C THR A 229 -8.92 -0.09 -18.52
N LYS A 230 -7.76 0.23 -17.93
CA LYS A 230 -6.47 0.25 -18.61
C LYS A 230 -5.68 -1.02 -18.30
N PRO A 231 -4.86 -1.51 -19.24
CA PRO A 231 -3.93 -2.58 -18.94
C PRO A 231 -2.92 -2.12 -17.88
N LEU A 232 -2.43 -3.07 -17.07
CA LEU A 232 -1.27 -2.83 -16.22
C LEU A 232 -0.05 -2.52 -17.12
N SER A 233 0.75 -1.55 -16.72
CA SER A 233 1.99 -1.18 -17.39
C SER A 233 3.05 -2.29 -17.27
N ASP A 234 3.99 -2.30 -18.21
CA ASP A 234 5.09 -3.27 -18.21
C ASP A 234 5.94 -3.16 -16.94
N ALA A 235 6.26 -1.92 -16.53
CA ALA A 235 7.02 -1.65 -15.30
C ALA A 235 6.36 -2.27 -14.06
N VAL A 236 5.03 -2.18 -13.95
CA VAL A 236 4.30 -2.74 -12.81
C VAL A 236 4.31 -4.26 -12.85
N VAL A 237 4.13 -4.88 -14.01
CA VAL A 237 4.15 -6.35 -14.09
C VAL A 237 5.54 -6.91 -13.84
N ASP A 238 6.57 -6.31 -14.43
CA ASP A 238 7.96 -6.75 -14.28
C ASP A 238 8.41 -6.62 -12.82
N LEU A 239 8.01 -5.55 -12.12
CA LEU A 239 8.44 -5.31 -10.75
C LEU A 239 7.61 -6.05 -9.70
N PHE A 240 6.28 -6.13 -9.86
CA PHE A 240 5.39 -6.60 -8.79
C PHE A 240 4.81 -7.99 -9.00
N LEU A 241 4.75 -8.48 -10.24
CA LEU A 241 4.11 -9.76 -10.58
C LEU A 241 5.08 -10.80 -11.15
N THR A 242 6.27 -10.39 -11.57
CA THR A 242 7.29 -11.31 -12.06
C THR A 242 8.15 -11.77 -10.87
N PRO A 243 8.31 -13.09 -10.65
CA PRO A 243 9.22 -13.58 -9.62
C PRO A 243 10.62 -13.05 -9.89
N LEU A 244 11.26 -12.43 -8.89
CA LEU A 244 12.68 -12.15 -8.96
C LEU A 244 13.40 -13.49 -9.06
N ASP A 245 14.06 -13.76 -10.19
CA ASP A 245 14.92 -14.93 -10.33
C ASP A 245 16.00 -14.88 -9.24
N CYS A 246 15.82 -15.68 -8.18
CA CYS A 246 16.78 -15.83 -7.08
C CYS A 246 18.15 -16.42 -7.52
N ASN A 247 18.38 -16.61 -8.82
CA ASN A 247 19.57 -17.25 -9.38
C ASN A 247 20.62 -16.31 -9.98
N ASN A 248 20.40 -15.00 -10.06
CA ASN A 248 21.48 -14.06 -10.40
C ASN A 248 22.21 -13.57 -9.15
N LYS A 249 22.88 -14.50 -8.46
CA LYS A 249 24.11 -14.16 -7.75
C LYS A 249 25.13 -13.80 -8.82
N VAL A 250 25.22 -12.51 -9.12
CA VAL A 250 26.28 -11.94 -9.95
C VAL A 250 27.61 -12.30 -9.27
N THR A 251 28.29 -13.30 -9.81
CA THR A 251 29.73 -13.44 -9.70
C THR A 251 30.37 -12.25 -10.41
N THR A 252 30.79 -11.25 -9.63
CA THR A 252 31.91 -10.36 -9.95
C THR A 252 32.69 -10.11 -8.68
#